data_AF-A0A3A9VXD9-F1
#
_entry.id   AF-A0A3A9VXD9-F1
#
_cell.length_a   1.000
_cell.length_b   1.000
_cell.length_c   1.000
_cell.angle_alpha   90.00
_cell.angle_beta   90.00
_cell.angle_gamma   90.00
#
_symmetry.space_group_name_H-M   'P 1'
#
loop_
_entity.id
_entity.type
_entity.pdbx_description
1 polymer ?
#
loop_
_entity_poly.entity_id
_entity_poly.type
_entity_poly.pdbx_seq_one_letter_code
_entity_poly.pdbx_strand_id
1 'polypeptide(L)'
;MILKWLENNEIGGGPLRLTGADKVKRKEDFLDPKIIDNYLFTLYGRSIYNDKPVYIISFAPKDSTSVKAKYKGEITIDEKSKAIIRYQYQLTSLAKKKLNQKFGTQLKTPLLVEKETKKAFITRTTSLTDYKVFVSFSNYKNKWYLKRIKAINEYQNTGDLFENYTATTESELIVTTVKTENIDYFSVKEQFDSTFSNALFNHNLSYSPDFWKNYSTLVPTGIVGKALEDLGTKISLEKQFQEKK
;
A
#
# COMPACT_ATOMS: atom_id res chain seq x y z
N MET A 1 22.53 -1.29 -12.21
CA MET A 1 22.04 -0.18 -11.37
C MET A 1 20.53 -0.33 -11.29
N ILE A 2 20.05 -1.07 -10.29
CA ILE A 2 18.62 -1.34 -10.10
C ILE A 2 17.94 -0.02 -9.73
N LEU A 3 16.81 0.26 -10.36
CA LEU A 3 16.00 1.46 -10.18
C LEU A 3 15.40 1.47 -8.76
N LYS A 4 16.21 1.83 -7.75
CA LYS A 4 15.83 2.01 -6.34
C LYS A 4 14.61 2.91 -6.13
N TRP A 5 14.16 3.65 -7.14
CA TRP A 5 12.94 4.43 -7.06
C TRP A 5 11.65 3.59 -7.12
N LEU A 6 11.64 2.46 -7.86
CA LEU A 6 10.50 1.54 -7.88
C LEU A 6 10.32 0.81 -6.54
N GLU A 7 11.43 0.52 -5.85
CA GLU A 7 11.47 -0.04 -4.48
C GLU A 7 10.84 0.89 -3.43
N ASN A 8 10.89 2.20 -3.65
CA ASN A 8 10.46 3.20 -2.66
C ASN A 8 9.08 3.79 -2.95
N ASN A 9 8.47 3.47 -4.09
CA ASN A 9 7.10 3.86 -4.35
C ASN A 9 6.15 2.91 -3.60
N GLU A 10 5.03 3.42 -3.11
CA GLU A 10 3.88 2.62 -2.64
C GLU A 10 3.35 1.63 -3.70
N ILE A 11 3.84 1.75 -4.94
CA ILE A 11 3.63 0.88 -6.10
C ILE A 11 4.42 -0.44 -5.99
N GLY A 12 5.46 -0.49 -5.15
CA GLY A 12 6.40 -1.61 -5.09
C GLY A 12 5.77 -2.96 -4.70
N GLY A 13 4.59 -2.96 -4.10
CA GLY A 13 3.81 -4.19 -3.89
C GLY A 13 4.50 -5.20 -2.99
N GLY A 14 4.16 -5.19 -1.69
CA GLY A 14 4.61 -6.18 -0.72
C GLY A 14 3.47 -6.60 0.22
N PRO A 15 3.41 -7.87 0.66
CA PRO A 15 2.29 -8.40 1.45
C PRO A 15 2.18 -7.71 2.82
N LEU A 16 3.29 -7.23 3.39
CA LEU A 16 3.26 -6.51 4.67
C LEU A 16 2.66 -5.10 4.56
N ARG A 17 2.62 -4.50 3.37
CA ARG A 17 2.04 -3.15 3.17
C ARG A 17 0.57 -3.11 3.55
N LEU A 18 -0.21 -4.08 3.06
CA LEU A 18 -1.63 -4.17 3.35
C LEU A 18 -1.88 -4.64 4.78
N THR A 19 -1.13 -5.62 5.29
CA THR A 19 -1.33 -6.07 6.69
C THR A 19 -0.97 -4.99 7.72
N GLY A 20 -0.11 -4.03 7.37
CA GLY A 20 0.14 -2.81 8.16
C GLY A 20 -1.07 -1.88 8.31
N ALA A 21 -2.08 -2.02 7.44
CA ALA A 21 -3.32 -1.26 7.53
C ALA A 21 -4.29 -1.79 8.59
N ASP A 22 -4.06 -2.98 9.16
CA ASP A 22 -4.87 -3.49 10.27
C ASP A 22 -4.54 -2.76 11.59
N LYS A 23 -5.13 -1.57 11.77
CA LYS A 23 -4.92 -0.70 12.94
C LYS A 23 -5.54 -1.26 14.21
N VAL A 24 -6.51 -2.16 14.12
CA VAL A 24 -7.11 -2.82 15.29
C VAL A 24 -6.12 -3.83 15.86
N LYS A 25 -5.55 -4.70 15.01
CA LYS A 25 -4.55 -5.68 15.46
C LYS A 25 -3.26 -5.04 15.95
N ARG A 26 -2.80 -3.99 15.26
CA ARG A 26 -1.53 -3.31 15.59
C ARG A 26 -1.64 -2.29 16.71
N LYS A 27 -2.86 -1.78 16.99
CA LYS A 27 -3.10 -0.65 17.91
C LYS A 27 -2.19 0.54 17.60
N GLU A 28 -2.18 0.92 16.32
CA GLU A 28 -1.34 1.99 15.77
C GLU A 28 -2.21 3.15 15.27
N ASP A 29 -1.57 4.30 15.03
CA ASP A 29 -2.16 5.49 14.41
C ASP A 29 -3.37 6.05 15.19
N PHE A 30 -4.54 6.15 14.57
CA PHE A 30 -5.75 6.70 15.23
C PHE A 30 -6.34 5.76 16.30
N LEU A 31 -5.78 4.54 16.46
CA LEU A 31 -6.11 3.62 17.54
C LEU A 31 -4.93 3.42 18.52
N ASP A 32 -3.82 4.14 18.34
CA ASP A 32 -2.67 4.09 19.26
C ASP A 32 -3.00 4.86 20.55
N PRO A 33 -3.01 4.21 21.73
CA PRO A 33 -3.26 4.87 23.01
C PRO A 33 -2.36 6.09 23.30
N LYS A 34 -1.15 6.14 22.72
CA LYS A 34 -0.20 7.24 22.94
C LYS A 34 -0.55 8.50 22.16
N ILE A 35 -1.33 8.40 21.08
CA ILE A 35 -1.65 9.53 20.20
C ILE A 35 -3.14 9.67 19.89
N ILE A 36 -3.99 8.78 20.41
CA ILE A 36 -5.45 8.81 20.22
C ILE A 36 -6.05 10.16 20.65
N ASP A 37 -5.51 10.78 21.70
CA ASP A 37 -5.95 12.09 22.20
C ASP A 37 -5.66 13.25 21.23
N ASN A 38 -4.84 13.05 20.20
CA ASN A 38 -4.63 14.02 19.14
C ASN A 38 -5.76 14.02 18.09
N TYR A 39 -6.70 13.08 18.18
CA TYR A 39 -7.84 12.96 17.28
C TYR A 39 -9.14 13.38 17.97
N LEU A 40 -10.01 14.03 17.21
CA LEU A 40 -11.40 14.29 17.56
C LEU A 40 -12.25 13.18 16.96
N PHE A 41 -12.96 12.43 17.80
CA PHE A 41 -13.94 11.43 17.39
C PHE A 41 -15.33 12.00 17.56
N THR A 42 -16.12 12.01 16.48
CA THR A 42 -17.48 12.55 16.46
C THR A 42 -18.44 11.47 16.00
N LEU A 43 -19.47 11.19 16.80
CA LEU A 43 -20.57 10.34 16.38
C LEU A 43 -21.29 11.03 15.21
N TYR A 44 -21.10 10.49 14.01
CA TYR A 44 -21.71 11.01 12.79
C TYR A 44 -23.18 10.60 12.71
N GLY A 45 -23.50 9.37 13.12
CA GLY A 45 -24.88 8.90 13.18
C GLY A 45 -25.02 7.39 13.31
N ARG A 46 -26.23 6.92 13.07
CA ARG A 46 -26.62 5.50 13.04
C ARG A 46 -27.03 5.12 11.62
N SER A 47 -26.68 3.91 11.19
CA SER A 47 -26.99 3.39 9.85
C SER A 47 -27.23 1.89 9.89
N ILE A 48 -27.36 1.27 8.72
CA ILE A 48 -27.44 -0.19 8.53
C ILE A 48 -26.28 -0.63 7.63
N TYR A 49 -25.57 -1.68 8.02
CA TYR A 49 -24.51 -2.31 7.22
C TYR A 49 -24.65 -3.83 7.27
N ASN A 50 -24.78 -4.49 6.12
CA ASN A 50 -25.07 -5.93 6.00
C ASN A 50 -26.21 -6.37 6.93
N ASP A 51 -27.35 -5.67 6.84
CA ASP A 51 -28.57 -5.92 7.63
C ASP A 51 -28.39 -5.80 9.15
N LYS A 52 -27.33 -5.12 9.61
CA LYS A 52 -27.07 -4.86 11.02
C LYS A 52 -27.11 -3.37 11.33
N PRO A 53 -27.78 -2.95 12.42
CA PRO A 53 -27.65 -1.60 12.94
C PRO A 53 -26.21 -1.28 13.35
N VAL A 54 -25.72 -0.11 12.95
CA VAL A 54 -24.34 0.34 13.22
C VAL A 54 -24.29 1.80 13.64
N TYR A 55 -23.26 2.16 14.40
CA TYR A 55 -22.84 3.56 14.59
C TYR A 55 -21.70 3.90 13.63
N ILE A 56 -21.68 5.14 13.17
CA ILE A 56 -20.60 5.70 12.37
C ILE A 56 -19.92 6.78 13.20
N ILE A 57 -18.63 6.60 13.48
CA ILE A 57 -17.80 7.59 14.16
C ILE A 57 -16.84 8.16 13.11
N SER A 58 -16.93 9.46 12.86
CA SER A 58 -15.92 10.18 12.09
C SER A 58 -14.74 10.54 12.99
N PHE A 59 -13.53 10.57 12.44
CA PHE A 59 -12.35 11.02 13.15
C PHE A 59 -11.46 11.89 12.27
N ALA A 60 -10.84 12.89 12.89
CA ALA A 60 -9.85 13.76 12.27
C ALA A 60 -8.89 14.29 13.36
N PRO A 61 -7.71 14.82 13.00
CA PRO A 61 -6.86 15.48 13.98
C PRO A 61 -7.59 16.65 14.65
N LYS A 62 -7.43 16.82 15.97
CA LYS A 62 -7.90 18.02 16.70
C LYS A 62 -7.20 19.28 16.17
N ASP A 63 -5.92 19.14 15.86
CA ASP A 63 -5.08 20.17 15.26
C ASP A 63 -4.67 19.73 13.85
N SER A 64 -5.11 20.50 12.84
CA SER A 64 -4.84 20.23 11.43
C SER A 64 -3.36 20.34 11.06
N THR A 65 -2.55 20.96 11.93
CA THR A 65 -1.09 21.10 11.78
C THR A 65 -0.31 19.98 12.48
N SER A 66 -1.00 19.07 13.18
CA SER A 66 -0.37 17.95 13.88
C SER A 66 0.35 17.00 12.93
N VAL A 67 1.58 16.67 13.29
CA VAL A 67 2.43 15.74 12.54
C VAL A 67 2.30 14.30 13.04
N LYS A 68 1.71 14.13 14.23
CA LYS A 68 1.45 12.84 14.87
C LYS A 68 0.11 12.25 14.39
N ALA A 69 -0.91 13.09 14.29
CA ALA A 69 -2.24 12.69 13.79
C ALA A 69 -2.31 12.83 12.27
N LYS A 70 -1.93 11.76 11.56
CA LYS A 70 -1.72 11.77 10.10
C LYS A 70 -2.96 11.45 9.28
N TYR A 71 -4.00 10.92 9.90
CA TYR A 71 -5.15 10.36 9.20
C TYR A 71 -6.46 11.07 9.55
N LYS A 72 -7.44 10.91 8.68
CA LYS A 72 -8.85 11.23 8.96
C LYS A 72 -9.72 10.18 8.28
N GLY A 73 -10.91 9.94 8.80
CA GLY A 73 -11.74 8.86 8.28
C GLY A 73 -12.97 8.57 9.11
N GLU A 74 -13.47 7.35 8.98
CA GLU A 74 -14.67 6.86 9.63
C GLU A 74 -14.46 5.44 10.15
N ILE A 75 -15.06 5.16 11.30
CA ILE A 75 -15.11 3.85 11.95
C ILE A 75 -16.57 3.45 12.05
N THR A 76 -16.90 2.27 11.55
CA THR A 76 -18.22 1.66 11.66
C THR A 76 -18.21 0.65 12.80
N ILE A 77 -19.11 0.82 13.74
CA ILE A 77 -19.24 0.00 14.95
C ILE A 77 -20.56 -0.75 14.92
N ASP A 78 -20.53 -2.06 15.10
CA ASP A 78 -21.72 -2.89 15.27
C ASP A 78 -22.46 -2.50 16.55
N GLU A 79 -23.74 -2.19 16.45
CA GLU A 79 -24.49 -1.66 17.59
C GLU A 79 -24.66 -2.66 18.72
N LYS A 80 -24.76 -3.96 18.42
CA LYS A 80 -24.98 -5.00 19.44
C LYS A 80 -23.70 -5.39 20.15
N SER A 81 -22.66 -5.75 19.39
CA SER A 81 -21.38 -6.23 19.91
C SER A 81 -20.39 -5.13 20.27
N LYS A 82 -20.65 -3.88 19.84
CA LYS A 82 -19.75 -2.73 19.96
C LYS A 82 -18.38 -2.94 19.29
N ALA A 83 -18.26 -3.95 18.43
CA ALA A 83 -17.04 -4.22 17.70
C ALA A 83 -16.86 -3.22 16.55
N ILE A 84 -15.61 -2.85 16.28
CA ILE A 84 -15.23 -2.20 15.03
C ILE A 84 -15.36 -3.24 13.92
N ILE A 85 -16.28 -3.01 12.97
CA ILE A 85 -16.53 -3.95 11.86
C ILE A 85 -16.00 -3.45 10.53
N ARG A 86 -15.75 -2.15 10.43
CA ARG A 86 -15.14 -1.50 9.28
C ARG A 86 -14.49 -0.21 9.73
N TYR A 87 -13.44 0.19 9.03
CA TYR A 87 -13.00 1.57 9.03
C TYR A 87 -12.44 1.94 7.66
N GLN A 88 -12.52 3.22 7.36
CA GLN A 88 -11.88 3.81 6.20
C GLN A 88 -11.09 5.04 6.61
N TYR A 89 -9.95 5.27 5.99
CA TYR A 89 -9.13 6.41 6.31
C TYR A 89 -8.31 6.89 5.12
N GLN A 90 -7.92 8.16 5.21
CA GLN A 90 -7.07 8.85 4.25
C GLN A 90 -6.05 9.71 4.97
N LEU A 91 -4.98 10.09 4.27
CA LEU A 91 -4.00 11.03 4.81
C LEU A 91 -4.60 12.44 4.93
N THR A 92 -4.15 13.19 5.93
CA THR A 92 -4.38 14.63 6.01
C THR A 92 -3.54 15.34 4.93
N SER A 93 -3.93 16.56 4.55
CA SER A 93 -3.17 17.33 3.56
C SER A 93 -1.71 17.55 3.98
N LEU A 94 -1.47 17.80 5.27
CA LEU A 94 -0.12 17.93 5.82
C LEU A 94 0.66 16.61 5.76
N ALA A 95 0.06 15.50 6.17
CA ALA A 95 0.71 14.19 6.13
C ALA A 95 1.07 13.79 4.70
N LYS A 96 0.16 14.02 3.74
CA LYS A 96 0.39 13.80 2.31
C LYS A 96 1.52 14.68 1.77
N LYS A 97 1.54 15.98 2.11
CA LYS A 97 2.63 16.90 1.75
C LYS A 97 3.99 16.41 2.26
N LYS A 98 4.06 16.01 3.53
CA LYS A 98 5.30 15.49 4.16
C LYS A 98 5.77 14.19 3.52
N LEU A 99 4.83 13.28 3.26
CA LEU A 99 5.11 12.01 2.59
C LEU A 99 5.71 12.25 1.20
N ASN A 100 5.06 13.07 0.38
CA ASN A 100 5.56 13.42 -0.93
C ASN A 100 6.90 14.18 -0.86
N GLN A 101 7.18 14.97 0.18
CA GLN A 101 8.48 15.64 0.36
C GLN A 101 9.59 14.63 0.61
N LYS A 102 9.34 13.65 1.50
CA LYS A 102 10.28 12.55 1.78
C LYS A 102 10.61 11.78 0.50
N PHE A 103 9.60 11.40 -0.29
CA PHE A 103 9.83 10.74 -1.58
C PHE A 103 10.61 11.62 -2.56
N GLY A 104 10.25 12.91 -2.64
CA GLY A 104 10.99 13.87 -3.46
C GLY A 104 12.47 13.99 -3.09
N THR A 105 12.84 13.86 -1.81
CA THR A 105 14.25 13.87 -1.38
C THR A 105 15.02 12.61 -1.78
N GLN A 106 14.38 11.44 -1.83
CA GLN A 106 15.01 10.18 -2.23
C GLN A 106 15.27 10.09 -3.74
N LEU A 107 14.49 10.82 -4.53
CA LEU A 107 14.58 10.89 -5.98
C LEU A 107 15.67 11.83 -6.51
N LYS A 108 16.34 12.57 -5.63
CA LYS A 108 17.35 13.54 -6.06
C LYS A 108 18.63 12.82 -6.50
N THR A 109 19.15 13.15 -7.69
CA THR A 109 20.51 12.77 -8.08
C THR A 109 21.49 13.23 -7.00
N PRO A 110 22.39 12.34 -6.52
CA PRO A 110 23.42 12.74 -5.57
C PRO A 110 24.29 13.86 -6.15
N LEU A 111 24.61 14.87 -5.33
CA LEU A 111 25.41 16.03 -5.72
C LEU A 111 26.76 15.67 -6.37
N LEU A 112 27.38 14.56 -5.96
CA LEU A 112 28.63 14.06 -6.55
C LEU A 112 28.43 13.62 -8.01
N VAL A 113 27.37 12.86 -8.29
CA VAL A 113 27.04 12.39 -9.65
C VAL A 113 26.67 13.57 -10.55
N GLU A 114 25.93 14.55 -10.03
CA GLU A 114 25.58 15.76 -10.76
C GLU A 114 26.84 16.57 -11.15
N LYS A 115 27.80 16.71 -10.22
CA LYS A 115 29.08 17.39 -10.47
C LYS A 115 29.95 16.67 -11.50
N GLU A 116 30.05 15.35 -11.40
CA GLU A 116 30.87 14.54 -12.31
C GLU A 116 30.28 14.46 -13.72
N THR A 117 28.98 14.25 -13.82
CA THR A 117 28.30 14.05 -15.10
C THR A 117 27.85 15.35 -15.76
N LYS A 118 27.87 16.46 -15.03
CA LYS A 118 27.23 17.74 -15.39
C LYS A 118 25.74 17.60 -15.76
N LYS A 119 25.10 16.51 -15.33
CA LYS A 119 23.69 16.21 -15.58
C LYS A 119 22.97 16.18 -14.25
N ALA A 120 22.07 17.14 -14.04
CA ALA A 120 21.09 17.07 -12.99
C ALA A 120 19.94 16.17 -13.45
N PHE A 121 19.70 15.04 -12.77
CA PHE A 121 18.42 14.33 -12.92
C PHE A 121 17.62 14.54 -11.65
N ILE A 122 16.80 15.58 -11.60
CA ILE A 122 15.78 15.68 -10.55
C ILE A 122 14.56 16.38 -11.12
N THR A 123 13.42 15.71 -11.08
CA THR A 123 12.14 16.37 -10.81
C THR A 123 11.12 15.29 -10.47
N ARG A 124 10.65 15.33 -9.23
CA ARG A 124 9.60 14.48 -8.63
C ARG A 124 8.61 13.93 -9.67
N THR A 125 8.79 12.67 -10.06
CA THR A 125 8.06 12.03 -11.17
C THR A 125 6.71 11.44 -10.75
N THR A 126 6.38 11.41 -9.46
CA THR A 126 5.10 10.86 -9.02
C THR A 126 4.79 11.41 -7.63
N SER A 127 3.70 12.18 -7.49
CA SER A 127 3.20 12.65 -6.20
C SER A 127 1.92 11.91 -5.86
N LEU A 128 1.80 11.42 -4.63
CA LEU A 128 0.54 10.87 -4.11
C LEU A 128 -0.49 12.00 -4.01
N THR A 129 -1.55 11.92 -4.80
CA THR A 129 -2.66 12.88 -4.81
C THR A 129 -3.82 12.42 -3.95
N ASP A 130 -4.06 11.11 -3.88
CA ASP A 130 -5.07 10.50 -3.02
C ASP A 130 -4.56 9.22 -2.37
N TYR A 131 -5.02 8.95 -1.15
CA TYR A 131 -4.66 7.77 -0.37
C TYR A 131 -5.89 7.34 0.41
N LYS A 132 -6.48 6.22 0.03
CA LYS A 132 -7.69 5.69 0.66
C LYS A 132 -7.48 4.24 1.03
N VAL A 133 -7.72 3.93 2.30
CA VAL A 133 -7.67 2.57 2.81
C VAL A 133 -9.00 2.20 3.42
N PHE A 134 -9.47 1.01 3.10
CA PHE A 134 -10.71 0.41 3.58
C PHE A 134 -10.38 -0.92 4.24
N VAL A 135 -10.79 -1.10 5.48
CA VAL A 135 -10.61 -2.35 6.22
C VAL A 135 -11.96 -2.82 6.71
N SER A 136 -12.27 -4.10 6.52
CA SER A 136 -13.49 -4.71 7.05
C SER A 136 -13.20 -6.01 7.77
N PHE A 137 -14.09 -6.33 8.70
CA PHE A 137 -14.06 -7.53 9.52
C PHE A 137 -15.33 -8.34 9.28
N SER A 138 -15.24 -9.66 9.46
CA SER A 138 -16.38 -10.57 9.44
C SER A 138 -16.45 -11.35 10.75
N ASN A 139 -17.66 -11.64 11.20
CA ASN A 139 -17.87 -12.48 12.36
C ASN A 139 -17.61 -13.95 12.02
N TYR A 140 -16.80 -14.62 12.81
CA TYR A 140 -16.55 -16.06 12.78
C TYR A 140 -16.53 -16.58 14.21
N LYS A 141 -17.37 -17.59 14.53
CA LYS A 141 -17.52 -18.15 15.88
C LYS A 141 -17.61 -17.08 16.99
N ASN A 142 -18.49 -16.09 16.82
CA ASN A 142 -18.72 -14.97 17.76
C ASN A 142 -17.53 -14.01 17.98
N LYS A 143 -16.48 -14.08 17.15
CA LYS A 143 -15.38 -13.11 17.17
C LYS A 143 -15.24 -12.44 15.80
N TRP A 144 -14.81 -11.19 15.79
CA TRP A 144 -14.59 -10.44 14.56
C TRP A 144 -13.15 -10.62 14.09
N TYR A 145 -12.98 -11.08 12.85
CA TYR A 145 -11.68 -11.30 12.21
C TYR A 145 -11.56 -10.46 10.95
N LEU A 146 -10.33 -10.11 10.60
CA LEU A 146 -10.04 -9.39 9.36
C LEU A 146 -10.65 -10.12 8.17
N LYS A 147 -11.42 -9.41 7.34
CA LYS A 147 -12.04 -9.93 6.12
C LYS A 147 -11.38 -9.39 4.87
N ARG A 148 -11.17 -8.08 4.82
CA ARG A 148 -10.65 -7.40 3.64
C ARG A 148 -9.85 -6.17 4.02
N ILE A 149 -8.77 -5.93 3.29
CA ILE A 149 -8.07 -4.65 3.24
C ILE A 149 -8.00 -4.25 1.77
N LYS A 150 -8.53 -3.08 1.41
CA LYS A 150 -8.37 -2.48 0.09
C LYS A 150 -7.67 -1.14 0.25
N ALA A 151 -6.61 -0.92 -0.52
CA ALA A 151 -5.95 0.37 -0.64
C ALA A 151 -6.10 0.87 -2.08
N ILE A 152 -6.55 2.11 -2.23
CA ILE A 152 -6.66 2.82 -3.51
C ILE A 152 -5.85 4.10 -3.36
N ASN A 153 -4.84 4.24 -4.20
CA ASN A 153 -3.98 5.40 -4.22
C ASN A 153 -3.99 6.02 -5.61
N GLU A 154 -4.03 7.33 -5.67
CA GLU A 154 -3.86 8.08 -6.91
C GLU A 154 -2.54 8.82 -6.88
N TYR A 155 -1.88 8.85 -8.02
CA TYR A 155 -0.64 9.58 -8.20
C TYR A 155 -0.67 10.40 -9.46
N GLN A 156 0.10 11.48 -9.44
CA GLN A 156 0.30 12.36 -10.58
C GLN A 156 1.79 12.46 -10.89
N ASN A 157 2.17 12.15 -12.13
CA ASN A 157 3.48 12.48 -12.69
C ASN A 157 3.46 13.88 -13.27
N THR A 158 4.44 14.68 -12.86
CA THR A 158 4.74 16.00 -13.42
C THR A 158 6.24 16.19 -13.63
N GLY A 159 6.99 15.10 -13.76
CA GLY A 159 8.44 15.13 -13.92
C GLY A 159 8.84 15.24 -15.39
N ASP A 160 10.06 15.70 -15.65
CA ASP A 160 10.50 16.08 -17.01
C ASP A 160 10.92 14.89 -17.89
N LEU A 161 10.94 13.67 -17.34
CA LEU A 161 11.39 12.44 -18.04
C LEU A 161 10.27 11.71 -18.80
N PHE A 162 9.01 11.90 -18.38
CA PHE A 162 7.85 11.25 -18.97
C PHE A 162 6.73 12.27 -19.11
N GLU A 163 5.84 12.09 -20.11
CA GLU A 163 4.64 12.91 -20.23
C GLU A 163 3.81 12.90 -18.94
N ASN A 164 3.10 13.99 -18.68
CA ASN A 164 2.21 14.08 -17.52
C ASN A 164 1.16 12.97 -17.59
N TYR A 165 1.05 12.18 -16.52
CA TYR A 165 0.03 11.15 -16.41
C TYR A 165 -0.50 11.07 -14.98
N THR A 166 -1.71 10.53 -14.86
CA THR A 166 -2.30 10.13 -13.59
C THR A 166 -2.34 8.61 -13.56
N ALA A 167 -1.93 8.02 -12.44
CA ALA A 167 -1.99 6.59 -12.22
C ALA A 167 -2.82 6.30 -10.96
N THR A 168 -3.72 5.33 -11.07
CA THR A 168 -4.44 4.78 -9.92
C THR A 168 -3.91 3.38 -9.65
N THR A 169 -3.50 3.12 -8.42
CA THR A 169 -3.14 1.78 -7.98
C THR A 169 -4.17 1.27 -7.01
N GLU A 170 -4.60 0.04 -7.22
CA GLU A 170 -5.38 -0.71 -6.26
C GLU A 170 -4.57 -1.87 -5.72
N SER A 171 -4.67 -2.14 -4.43
CA SER A 171 -4.16 -3.38 -3.85
C SER A 171 -5.15 -3.91 -2.83
N GLU A 172 -5.30 -5.23 -2.81
CA GLU A 172 -6.32 -5.87 -2.00
C GLU A 172 -5.80 -7.14 -1.33
N LEU A 173 -6.18 -7.30 -0.08
CA LEU A 173 -6.01 -8.54 0.70
C LEU A 173 -7.40 -9.01 1.10
N ILE A 174 -7.73 -10.24 0.75
CA ILE A 174 -9.00 -10.89 1.08
C ILE A 174 -8.71 -12.13 1.93
N VAL A 175 -9.35 -12.22 3.09
CA VAL A 175 -9.34 -13.43 3.91
C VAL A 175 -10.49 -14.32 3.47
N THR A 176 -10.16 -15.47 2.89
CA THR A 176 -11.14 -16.45 2.40
C THR A 176 -11.60 -17.37 3.52
N THR A 177 -10.67 -17.84 4.36
CA THR A 177 -10.93 -18.81 5.43
C THR A 177 -10.23 -18.38 6.73
N VAL A 178 -10.93 -18.55 7.84
CA VAL A 178 -10.38 -18.36 9.19
C VAL A 178 -10.29 -19.73 9.87
N LYS A 179 -9.09 -20.10 10.33
CA LYS A 179 -8.84 -21.28 11.17
C LYS A 179 -8.40 -20.84 12.56
N THR A 180 -9.04 -21.36 13.59
CA THR A 180 -8.76 -21.03 15.00
C THR A 180 -8.27 -22.22 15.82
N GLU A 181 -8.30 -23.41 15.24
CA GLU A 181 -7.96 -24.69 15.86
C GLU A 181 -6.97 -25.40 14.94
N ASN A 182 -6.02 -26.16 15.52
CA ASN A 182 -4.98 -26.90 14.80
C ASN A 182 -4.25 -26.02 13.75
N ILE A 183 -3.66 -24.91 14.22
CA ILE A 183 -2.97 -23.94 13.36
C ILE A 183 -1.55 -24.42 13.11
N ASP A 184 -1.23 -24.69 11.84
CA ASP A 184 0.14 -24.86 11.37
C ASP A 184 0.79 -23.48 11.20
N TYR A 185 1.91 -23.26 11.87
CA TYR A 185 2.67 -22.02 11.75
C TYR A 185 3.63 -22.10 10.56
N PHE A 186 3.74 -21.01 9.79
CA PHE A 186 4.80 -20.87 8.81
C PHE A 186 6.16 -20.91 9.49
N SER A 187 7.09 -21.69 8.94
CA SER A 187 8.47 -21.69 9.43
C SER A 187 9.08 -20.29 9.26
N VAL A 188 10.06 -19.94 10.08
CA VAL A 188 10.72 -18.62 10.01
C VAL A 188 11.25 -18.31 8.60
N LYS A 189 11.68 -19.34 7.86
CA LYS A 189 12.20 -19.22 6.49
C LYS A 189 11.12 -18.89 5.45
N GLU A 190 9.86 -19.13 5.76
CA GLU A 190 8.70 -18.86 4.89
C GLU A 190 8.01 -17.54 5.24
N GLN A 191 8.44 -16.87 6.31
CA GLN A 191 7.91 -15.58 6.71
C GLN A 191 8.59 -14.45 5.95
N PHE A 192 7.81 -13.45 5.53
CA PHE A 192 8.38 -12.23 4.97
C PHE A 192 9.13 -11.47 6.06
N ASP A 193 10.35 -11.03 5.74
CA ASP A 193 11.10 -10.15 6.61
C ASP A 193 10.29 -8.89 6.90
N SER A 194 10.23 -8.49 8.17
CA SER A 194 9.55 -7.27 8.63
C SER A 194 10.36 -6.02 8.33
N THR A 195 10.82 -5.86 7.09
CA THR A 195 11.57 -4.70 6.61
C THR A 195 10.67 -3.76 5.81
N PHE A 196 11.12 -2.52 5.65
CA PHE A 196 10.42 -1.53 4.84
C PHE A 196 10.34 -1.91 3.34
N SER A 197 11.23 -2.80 2.88
CA SER A 197 11.37 -3.20 1.48
C SER A 197 11.16 -4.71 1.34
N ASN A 198 9.89 -5.13 1.34
CA ASN A 198 9.49 -6.52 1.12
C ASN A 198 8.66 -6.67 -0.17
N ALA A 199 8.97 -5.82 -1.16
CA ALA A 199 8.36 -5.92 -2.46
C ALA A 199 8.59 -7.32 -3.03
N LEU A 200 7.56 -7.93 -3.64
CA LEU A 200 7.68 -9.30 -4.16
C LEU A 200 8.80 -9.44 -5.19
N PHE A 201 9.10 -8.37 -5.94
CA PHE A 201 10.20 -8.36 -6.91
C PHE A 201 11.60 -8.31 -6.28
N ASN A 202 11.72 -8.05 -4.97
CA ASN A 202 13.00 -8.15 -4.26
C ASN A 202 13.33 -9.60 -3.88
N HIS A 203 12.34 -10.50 -3.90
CA HIS A 203 12.57 -11.91 -3.64
C HIS A 203 13.14 -12.55 -4.89
N ASN A 204 14.18 -13.37 -4.72
CA ASN A 204 14.72 -14.19 -5.80
C ASN A 204 13.69 -15.29 -6.10
N LEU A 205 12.84 -15.02 -7.09
CA LEU A 205 11.82 -15.93 -7.56
C LEU A 205 12.23 -16.42 -8.94
N SER A 206 12.34 -17.72 -9.10
CA SER A 206 12.54 -18.34 -10.41
C SER A 206 11.41 -17.93 -11.35
N TYR A 207 11.76 -17.46 -12.55
CA TYR A 207 10.79 -17.24 -13.61
C TYR A 207 10.03 -18.53 -13.91
N SER A 208 8.69 -18.49 -13.83
CA SER A 208 7.82 -19.63 -14.15
C SER A 208 7.05 -19.33 -15.45
N PRO A 209 7.47 -19.90 -16.59
CA PRO A 209 6.78 -19.68 -17.87
C PRO A 209 5.32 -20.15 -17.82
N ASP A 210 5.04 -21.26 -17.11
CA ASP A 210 3.71 -21.86 -17.07
C ASP A 210 2.72 -21.06 -16.21
N PHE A 211 3.22 -20.30 -15.22
CA PHE A 211 2.40 -19.32 -14.51
C PHE A 211 1.89 -18.24 -15.46
N TRP A 212 2.76 -17.65 -16.27
CA TRP A 212 2.42 -16.53 -17.16
C TRP A 212 1.60 -16.95 -18.39
N LYS A 213 1.78 -18.18 -18.90
CA LYS A 213 0.98 -18.69 -20.03
C LYS A 213 -0.52 -18.79 -19.75
N ASN A 214 -0.89 -19.04 -18.50
CA ASN A 214 -2.28 -19.25 -18.08
C ASN A 214 -2.86 -18.05 -17.31
N TYR A 215 -2.07 -17.00 -17.10
CA TYR A 215 -2.53 -15.81 -16.42
C TYR A 215 -3.26 -14.91 -17.41
N SER A 216 -4.50 -14.54 -17.10
CA SER A 216 -5.33 -13.61 -17.88
C SER A 216 -4.84 -12.16 -17.72
N THR A 217 -3.57 -11.90 -18.01
CA THR A 217 -3.03 -10.54 -18.06
C THR A 217 -3.31 -9.93 -19.42
N LEU A 218 -3.85 -8.71 -19.42
CA LEU A 218 -3.84 -7.87 -20.61
C LEU A 218 -2.39 -7.78 -21.10
N VAL A 219 -2.13 -8.15 -22.36
CA VAL A 219 -0.82 -7.96 -22.97
C VAL A 219 -0.51 -6.47 -22.93
N PRO A 220 0.59 -6.03 -22.29
CA PRO A 220 0.92 -4.62 -22.22
C PRO A 220 1.06 -4.06 -23.64
N THR A 221 0.33 -3.00 -23.96
CA THR A 221 0.42 -2.28 -25.24
C THR A 221 1.13 -0.95 -25.05
N GLY A 222 1.45 -0.26 -26.15
CA GLY A 222 2.14 1.03 -26.11
C GLY A 222 3.60 0.91 -25.65
N ILE A 223 4.08 1.91 -24.90
CA ILE A 223 5.50 2.01 -24.49
C ILE A 223 5.93 0.79 -23.65
N VAL A 224 5.05 0.25 -22.80
CA VAL A 224 5.38 -0.91 -21.96
C VAL A 224 5.47 -2.20 -22.78
N GLY A 225 4.58 -2.38 -23.77
CA GLY A 225 4.64 -3.51 -24.70
C GLY A 225 5.93 -3.50 -25.52
N LYS A 226 6.27 -2.33 -26.09
CA LYS A 226 7.52 -2.16 -26.84
C LYS A 226 8.76 -2.41 -25.97
N ALA A 227 8.76 -1.95 -24.72
CA ALA A 227 9.84 -2.23 -23.79
C ALA A 227 10.00 -3.74 -23.51
N LEU A 228 8.90 -4.50 -23.44
CA LEU A 228 8.94 -5.96 -23.28
C LEU A 228 9.50 -6.66 -24.52
N GLU A 229 9.08 -6.24 -25.72
CA GLU A 229 9.63 -6.75 -26.99
C GLU A 229 11.13 -6.47 -27.10
N ASP A 230 11.55 -5.23 -26.80
CA ASP A 230 12.94 -4.78 -26.80
C ASP A 230 13.78 -5.57 -25.79
N LEU A 231 13.23 -5.86 -24.61
CA LEU A 231 13.88 -6.70 -23.61
C LEU A 231 14.07 -8.12 -24.15
N GLY A 232 13.05 -8.72 -24.78
CA GLY A 232 13.12 -10.08 -25.33
C GLY A 232 13.98 -10.25 -26.59
N THR A 233 14.43 -9.17 -27.23
CA THR A 233 15.05 -9.25 -28.57
C THR A 233 16.43 -9.90 -28.58
N LYS A 234 17.23 -9.69 -27.52
CA LYS A 234 18.64 -10.15 -27.48
C LYS A 234 18.81 -11.49 -26.78
N ILE A 235 18.03 -11.75 -25.74
CA ILE A 235 18.05 -12.95 -24.91
C ILE A 235 16.60 -13.20 -24.50
N SER A 236 16.14 -14.45 -24.49
CA SER A 236 14.78 -14.72 -24.03
C SER A 236 14.59 -14.29 -22.57
N LEU A 237 13.39 -13.84 -22.19
CA LEU A 237 13.12 -13.40 -20.82
C LEU A 237 13.44 -14.52 -19.81
N GLU A 238 13.15 -15.77 -20.16
CA GLU A 238 13.49 -16.98 -19.40
C GLU A 238 14.97 -17.04 -19.04
N LYS A 239 15.85 -16.73 -19.99
CA LYS A 239 17.30 -16.76 -19.81
C LYS A 239 17.81 -15.52 -19.10
N GLN A 240 17.15 -14.38 -19.26
CA GLN A 240 17.52 -13.15 -18.55
C GLN A 240 17.21 -13.20 -17.06
N PHE A 241 16.08 -13.83 -16.71
CA PHE A 241 15.60 -13.94 -15.33
C PHE A 241 15.82 -15.34 -14.73
N GLN A 242 16.62 -16.19 -15.39
CA GLN A 242 17.15 -17.40 -14.77
C GLN A 242 18.16 -16.97 -13.70
N GLU A 243 17.96 -17.39 -12.46
CA GLU A 243 18.89 -17.10 -11.37
C GLU A 243 20.33 -17.46 -11.78
N LYS A 244 21.24 -16.49 -11.69
CA LYS A 244 22.66 -16.83 -11.54
C LYS A 244 22.82 -17.33 -10.11
N LYS A 245 23.00 -18.65 -9.98
CA LYS A 245 23.45 -19.28 -8.74
C LYS A 245 24.73 -18.63 -8.22
#